data_AF-A0A1E4DIS8-F1
#
_entry.id   AF-A0A1E4DIS8-F1
#
_cell.length_a   1.000
_cell.length_b   1.000
_cell.length_c   1.000
_cell.angle_alpha   90.00
_cell.angle_beta   90.00
_cell.angle_gamma   90.00
#
_symmetry.space_group_name_H-M   'P 1'
#
loop_
_entity.id
_entity.type
_entity.pdbx_description
1 polymer ?
#
loop_
_entity_poly.entity_id
_entity_poly.type
_entity_poly.pdbx_seq_one_letter_code
_entity_poly.pdbx_strand_id
1 'polypeptide(L)'
;MGALILQMIGCLLVAATIGLMMGWLLRSFATSEKRQQLSEIATRLRGREHELDTLNHELKVRTSAVQMLEGKMITSEAALKDLTADLATKVEQLSALQTELREKGVHLHAAERERDTLRREVEAAENKFKAQQAGFADMQSQMENAEDVLVSRDQEIATLKTWVEQLAPKDAEIARLRVRTEELEPFQERTRRLERELEQDRARASATIQAKDQDLSRHQAHIGEMESELARLRAQNQEDLTRFTETVQQRDQDIQRLRTTVEELEVFRGEVEKKEIQLREAEERRVMDVSEREEEIGALRKRLVEYRVAQRHQAQAKSTTQAEPAAHNSSGSRSGGKSRSAQKDDLKQIHGIGPVMERVLNRMGMFTFRQIAEWKDQDVEHMASELNTFPDRIRHDNWIAGAKEQHFLKYGEEL
;
A
#
# COMPACT_ATOMS: atom_id res chain seq x y z
N MET A 1 -257.08 -37.51 -82.28
CA MET A 1 -256.29 -36.33 -82.66
C MET A 1 -254.99 -36.33 -81.85
N GLY A 2 -253.84 -36.74 -82.36
CA GLY A 2 -253.56 -37.33 -83.68
C GLY A 2 -252.09 -37.18 -84.14
N ALA A 3 -251.45 -36.05 -83.84
CA ALA A 3 -250.20 -35.65 -84.51
C ALA A 3 -249.01 -35.24 -83.61
N LEU A 4 -249.26 -34.68 -82.42
CA LEU A 4 -248.22 -33.92 -81.70
C LEU A 4 -247.21 -34.77 -80.89
N ILE A 5 -247.54 -36.01 -80.52
CA ILE A 5 -246.64 -36.87 -79.73
C ILE A 5 -245.41 -37.32 -80.56
N LEU A 6 -245.54 -37.45 -81.88
CA LEU A 6 -244.44 -37.87 -82.75
C LEU A 6 -243.32 -36.81 -82.84
N GLN A 7 -243.63 -35.54 -82.58
CA GLN A 7 -242.68 -34.43 -82.57
C GLN A 7 -241.75 -34.45 -81.33
N MET A 8 -242.12 -35.20 -80.28
CA MET A 8 -241.25 -35.49 -79.13
C MET A 8 -240.06 -36.39 -79.50
N ILE A 9 -240.19 -37.14 -80.60
CA ILE A 9 -239.20 -38.05 -81.22
C ILE A 9 -237.91 -37.31 -81.69
N GLY A 10 -238.06 -36.59 -82.81
CA GLY A 10 -236.93 -36.20 -83.67
C GLY A 10 -235.92 -35.22 -83.07
N CYS A 11 -236.37 -34.21 -82.31
CA CYS A 11 -235.46 -33.16 -81.83
C CYS A 11 -234.41 -33.65 -80.82
N LEU A 12 -234.72 -34.67 -80.02
CA LEU A 12 -233.77 -35.23 -79.04
C LEU A 12 -232.64 -36.05 -79.70
N LEU A 13 -232.94 -36.76 -80.80
CA LEU A 13 -231.92 -37.53 -81.52
C LEU A 13 -230.90 -36.65 -82.24
N VAL A 14 -231.31 -35.49 -82.76
CA VAL A 14 -230.40 -34.53 -83.42
C VAL A 14 -229.46 -33.84 -82.42
N ALA A 15 -229.93 -33.57 -81.20
CA ALA A 15 -229.08 -32.99 -80.16
C ALA A 15 -227.97 -33.96 -79.69
N ALA A 16 -228.28 -35.26 -79.58
CA ALA A 16 -227.35 -36.28 -79.08
C ALA A 16 -226.15 -36.53 -80.02
N THR A 17 -226.36 -36.52 -81.34
CA THR A 17 -225.28 -36.78 -82.32
C THR A 17 -224.28 -35.64 -82.40
N ILE A 18 -224.73 -34.39 -82.34
CA ILE A 18 -223.87 -33.20 -82.34
C ILE A 18 -222.99 -33.16 -81.09
N GLY A 19 -223.54 -33.48 -79.91
CA GLY A 19 -222.79 -33.53 -78.65
C GLY A 19 -221.66 -34.56 -78.65
N LEU A 20 -221.91 -35.77 -79.19
CA LEU A 20 -220.90 -36.83 -79.26
C LEU A 20 -219.74 -36.51 -80.21
N MET A 21 -220.03 -35.93 -81.38
CA MET A 21 -218.99 -35.65 -82.38
C MET A 21 -218.01 -34.56 -81.90
N MET A 22 -218.50 -33.53 -81.23
CA MET A 22 -217.65 -32.43 -80.73
C MET A 22 -216.76 -32.86 -79.54
N GLY A 23 -217.24 -33.78 -78.70
CA GLY A 23 -216.49 -34.30 -77.55
C GLY A 23 -215.28 -35.17 -77.94
N TRP A 24 -215.32 -35.81 -79.12
CA TRP A 24 -214.20 -36.64 -79.59
C TRP A 24 -213.05 -35.79 -80.17
N LEU A 25 -213.38 -34.75 -80.95
CA LEU A 25 -212.39 -33.93 -81.67
C LEU A 25 -211.43 -33.15 -80.74
N LEU A 26 -211.93 -32.67 -79.59
CA LEU A 26 -211.11 -31.90 -78.65
C LEU A 26 -210.14 -32.76 -77.81
N ARG A 27 -210.33 -34.09 -77.78
CA ARG A 27 -209.50 -35.00 -76.98
C ARG A 27 -208.26 -35.51 -77.73
N SER A 28 -208.27 -35.53 -79.06
CA SER A 28 -207.16 -36.03 -79.88
C SER A 28 -205.96 -35.06 -79.86
N PHE A 29 -206.19 -33.77 -80.16
CA PHE A 29 -205.13 -32.77 -80.29
C PHE A 29 -204.32 -32.51 -79.00
N ALA A 30 -204.93 -32.66 -77.82
CA ALA A 30 -204.28 -32.33 -76.55
C ALA A 30 -203.23 -33.35 -76.04
N THR A 31 -202.92 -34.41 -76.80
CA THR A 31 -202.17 -35.59 -76.27
C THR A 31 -200.86 -35.94 -76.97
N SER A 32 -200.56 -35.35 -78.13
CA SER A 32 -199.30 -35.58 -78.86
C SER A 32 -198.11 -34.84 -78.24
N GLU A 33 -198.23 -33.52 -78.12
CA GLU A 33 -197.14 -32.59 -77.76
C GLU A 33 -196.47 -32.94 -76.42
N LYS A 34 -197.26 -33.30 -75.39
CA LYS A 34 -196.75 -33.64 -74.05
C LYS A 34 -195.91 -34.92 -74.01
N ARG A 35 -196.07 -35.86 -74.97
CA ARG A 35 -195.24 -37.07 -74.99
C ARG A 35 -193.81 -36.80 -75.47
N GLN A 36 -193.64 -35.85 -76.38
CA GLN A 36 -192.34 -35.55 -77.00
C GLN A 36 -191.40 -34.83 -76.03
N GLN A 37 -191.93 -33.89 -75.22
CA GLN A 37 -191.17 -33.22 -74.17
C GLN A 37 -190.66 -34.18 -73.09
N LEU A 38 -191.46 -35.18 -72.69
CA LEU A 38 -191.06 -36.15 -71.66
C LEU A 38 -189.88 -37.03 -72.11
N SER A 39 -189.83 -37.45 -73.37
CA SER A 39 -188.68 -38.20 -73.90
C SER A 39 -187.39 -37.37 -73.91
N GLU A 40 -187.48 -36.08 -74.23
CA GLU A 40 -186.31 -35.19 -74.26
C GLU A 40 -185.79 -34.85 -72.85
N ILE A 41 -186.70 -34.68 -71.89
CA ILE A 41 -186.33 -34.54 -70.48
C ILE A 41 -185.65 -35.83 -69.97
N ALA A 42 -186.15 -37.01 -70.36
CA ALA A 42 -185.59 -38.29 -69.94
C ALA A 42 -184.22 -38.64 -70.57
N THR A 43 -183.85 -38.06 -71.72
CA THR A 43 -182.48 -38.16 -72.27
C THR A 43 -181.56 -37.12 -71.64
N ARG A 44 -182.01 -35.87 -71.45
CA ARG A 44 -181.26 -34.83 -70.72
C ARG A 44 -180.96 -35.23 -69.27
N LEU A 45 -181.87 -35.93 -68.60
CA LEU A 45 -181.65 -36.49 -67.25
C LEU A 45 -180.53 -37.54 -67.25
N ARG A 46 -180.58 -38.55 -68.13
CA ARG A 46 -179.52 -39.57 -68.24
C ARG A 46 -178.17 -38.98 -68.66
N GLY A 47 -178.17 -37.94 -69.49
CA GLY A 47 -176.94 -37.18 -69.79
C GLY A 47 -176.33 -36.58 -68.52
N ARG A 48 -177.12 -35.85 -67.73
CA ARG A 48 -176.70 -35.26 -66.46
C ARG A 48 -176.33 -36.29 -65.38
N GLU A 49 -176.99 -37.44 -65.37
CA GLU A 49 -176.67 -38.56 -64.48
C GLU A 49 -175.26 -39.10 -64.78
N HIS A 50 -174.91 -39.24 -66.07
CA HIS A 50 -173.57 -39.64 -66.50
C HIS A 50 -172.51 -38.54 -66.33
N GLU A 51 -172.88 -37.26 -66.49
CA GLU A 51 -172.02 -36.11 -66.12
C GLU A 51 -171.74 -36.10 -64.61
N LEU A 52 -172.74 -36.39 -63.78
CA LEU A 52 -172.56 -36.49 -62.32
C LEU A 52 -171.70 -37.69 -61.92
N ASP A 53 -171.87 -38.85 -62.54
CA ASP A 53 -171.02 -40.01 -62.29
C ASP A 53 -169.55 -39.77 -62.71
N THR A 54 -169.32 -39.12 -63.86
CA THR A 54 -167.95 -38.78 -64.30
C THR A 54 -167.31 -37.72 -63.40
N LEU A 55 -168.05 -36.68 -62.99
CA LEU A 55 -167.58 -35.69 -62.01
C LEU A 55 -167.34 -36.30 -60.62
N ASN A 56 -168.17 -37.24 -60.17
CA ASN A 56 -168.01 -37.95 -58.91
C ASN A 56 -166.77 -38.87 -58.95
N HIS A 57 -166.53 -39.55 -60.08
CA HIS A 57 -165.30 -40.30 -60.31
C HIS A 57 -164.07 -39.39 -60.34
N GLU A 58 -164.13 -38.26 -61.04
CA GLU A 58 -163.01 -37.30 -61.10
C GLU A 58 -162.74 -36.67 -59.72
N LEU A 59 -163.77 -36.30 -58.96
CA LEU A 59 -163.63 -35.86 -57.57
C LEU A 59 -162.96 -36.93 -56.72
N LYS A 60 -163.36 -38.20 -56.84
CA LYS A 60 -162.76 -39.31 -56.08
C LYS A 60 -161.29 -39.55 -56.45
N VAL A 61 -160.92 -39.37 -57.72
CA VAL A 61 -159.52 -39.40 -58.19
C VAL A 61 -158.73 -38.18 -57.68
N ARG A 62 -159.33 -36.98 -57.69
CA ARG A 62 -158.71 -35.76 -57.13
C ARG A 62 -158.52 -35.87 -55.61
N THR A 63 -159.49 -36.43 -54.88
CA THR A 63 -159.37 -36.69 -53.43
C THR A 63 -158.27 -37.70 -53.12
N SER A 64 -158.15 -38.80 -53.86
CA SER A 64 -157.06 -39.76 -53.62
C SER A 64 -155.69 -39.21 -54.03
N ALA A 65 -155.62 -38.34 -55.05
CA ALA A 65 -154.41 -37.59 -55.39
C ALA A 65 -154.02 -36.57 -54.30
N VAL A 66 -154.99 -35.85 -53.71
CA VAL A 66 -154.76 -34.96 -52.57
C VAL A 66 -154.28 -35.74 -51.35
N GLN A 67 -154.93 -36.85 -50.98
CA GLN A 67 -154.48 -37.72 -49.88
C GLN A 67 -153.07 -38.28 -50.11
N MET A 68 -152.70 -38.60 -51.36
CA MET A 68 -151.34 -38.99 -51.71
C MET A 68 -150.34 -37.82 -51.56
N LEU A 69 -150.74 -36.58 -51.88
CA LEU A 69 -149.91 -35.39 -51.71
C LEU A 69 -149.78 -34.98 -50.23
N GLU A 70 -150.84 -35.12 -49.42
CA GLU A 70 -150.81 -34.94 -47.96
C GLU A 70 -149.90 -35.98 -47.31
N GLY A 71 -150.03 -37.27 -47.67
CA GLY A 71 -149.12 -38.31 -47.21
C GLY A 71 -147.65 -38.03 -47.58
N LYS A 72 -147.40 -37.60 -48.82
CA LYS A 72 -146.06 -37.16 -49.28
C LYS A 72 -145.56 -35.95 -48.48
N MET A 73 -146.41 -34.94 -48.26
CA MET A 73 -146.08 -33.75 -47.47
C MET A 73 -145.67 -34.14 -46.05
N ILE A 74 -146.46 -34.97 -45.36
CA ILE A 74 -146.15 -35.48 -44.01
C ILE A 74 -144.83 -36.24 -44.00
N THR A 75 -144.57 -37.13 -44.97
CA THR A 75 -143.27 -37.83 -45.05
C THR A 75 -142.10 -36.88 -45.32
N SER A 76 -142.30 -35.81 -46.11
CA SER A 76 -141.27 -34.81 -46.36
C SER A 76 -141.04 -33.87 -45.17
N GLU A 77 -142.08 -33.56 -44.39
CA GLU A 77 -141.98 -32.76 -43.17
C GLU A 77 -141.28 -33.55 -42.05
N ALA A 78 -141.56 -34.85 -41.93
CA ALA A 78 -140.80 -35.76 -41.07
C ALA A 78 -139.33 -35.82 -41.48
N ALA A 79 -139.04 -36.08 -42.76
CA ALA A 79 -137.66 -36.11 -43.27
C ALA A 79 -136.92 -34.77 -43.08
N LEU A 80 -137.60 -33.63 -43.19
CA LEU A 80 -137.02 -32.31 -42.91
C LEU A 80 -136.74 -32.10 -41.42
N LYS A 81 -137.60 -32.60 -40.51
CA LYS A 81 -137.34 -32.59 -39.06
C LYS A 81 -136.16 -33.48 -38.69
N ASP A 82 -136.08 -34.69 -39.25
CA ASP A 82 -134.95 -35.61 -39.05
C ASP A 82 -133.64 -35.01 -39.58
N LEU A 83 -133.66 -34.40 -40.76
CA LEU A 83 -132.51 -33.69 -41.34
C LEU A 83 -132.10 -32.46 -40.50
N THR A 84 -133.07 -31.73 -39.94
CA THR A 84 -132.81 -30.59 -39.04
C THR A 84 -132.21 -31.05 -37.72
N ALA A 85 -132.65 -32.19 -37.19
CA ALA A 85 -132.09 -32.81 -36.00
C ALA A 85 -130.65 -33.30 -36.24
N ASP A 86 -130.39 -34.03 -37.35
CA ASP A 86 -129.01 -34.41 -37.69
C ASP A 86 -128.13 -33.17 -37.87
N LEU A 87 -128.58 -32.16 -38.63
CA LEU A 87 -127.85 -30.90 -38.80
C LEU A 87 -127.53 -30.21 -37.46
N ALA A 88 -128.46 -30.22 -36.50
CA ALA A 88 -128.20 -29.71 -35.16
C ALA A 88 -127.09 -30.52 -34.45
N THR A 89 -127.12 -31.85 -34.50
CA THR A 89 -126.02 -32.68 -33.95
C THR A 89 -124.70 -32.46 -34.68
N LYS A 90 -124.72 -32.18 -36.00
CA LYS A 90 -123.51 -31.86 -36.78
C LYS A 90 -122.94 -30.50 -36.39
N VAL A 91 -123.79 -29.50 -36.13
CA VAL A 91 -123.35 -28.19 -35.59
C VAL A 91 -122.75 -28.35 -34.19
N GLU A 92 -123.35 -29.16 -33.32
CA GLU A 92 -122.81 -29.46 -31.99
C GLU A 92 -121.45 -30.20 -32.08
N GLN A 93 -121.38 -31.27 -32.90
CA GLN A 93 -120.14 -32.01 -33.18
C GLN A 93 -119.03 -31.11 -33.75
N LEU A 94 -119.36 -30.23 -34.70
CA LEU A 94 -118.42 -29.25 -35.23
C LEU A 94 -117.97 -28.24 -34.17
N SER A 95 -118.88 -27.78 -33.29
CA SER A 95 -118.52 -26.85 -32.21
C SER A 95 -117.56 -27.49 -31.19
N ALA A 96 -117.79 -28.76 -30.82
CA ALA A 96 -116.94 -29.53 -29.92
C ALA A 96 -115.56 -29.81 -30.51
N LEU A 97 -115.49 -30.20 -31.80
CA LEU A 97 -114.23 -30.32 -32.53
C LEU A 97 -113.50 -28.96 -32.64
N GLN A 98 -114.23 -27.86 -32.75
CA GLN A 98 -113.64 -26.51 -32.81
C GLN A 98 -113.16 -26.02 -31.43
N THR A 99 -113.71 -26.49 -30.30
CA THR A 99 -113.12 -26.26 -28.97
C THR A 99 -111.89 -27.13 -28.75
N GLU A 100 -111.97 -28.42 -29.07
CA GLU A 100 -110.83 -29.35 -28.96
C GLU A 100 -109.63 -28.89 -29.81
N LEU A 101 -109.88 -28.37 -31.02
CA LEU A 101 -108.83 -27.82 -31.89
C LEU A 101 -108.19 -26.54 -31.31
N ARG A 102 -108.97 -25.68 -30.62
CA ARG A 102 -108.44 -24.49 -29.93
C ARG A 102 -107.57 -24.90 -28.74
N GLU A 103 -108.04 -25.84 -27.93
CA GLU A 103 -107.29 -26.37 -26.78
C GLU A 103 -105.97 -27.02 -27.23
N LYS A 104 -106.02 -27.88 -28.26
CA LYS A 104 -104.81 -28.46 -28.89
C LYS A 104 -103.87 -27.39 -29.45
N GLY A 105 -104.39 -26.30 -30.02
CA GLY A 105 -103.59 -25.14 -30.45
C GLY A 105 -102.89 -24.42 -29.30
N VAL A 106 -103.57 -24.22 -28.16
CA VAL A 106 -102.97 -23.64 -26.95
C VAL A 106 -101.90 -24.55 -26.36
N HIS A 107 -102.15 -25.87 -26.29
CA HIS A 107 -101.15 -26.85 -25.83
C HIS A 107 -99.95 -26.93 -26.76
N LEU A 108 -100.14 -26.89 -28.09
CA LEU A 108 -99.05 -26.83 -29.06
C LEU A 108 -98.18 -25.58 -28.83
N HIS A 109 -98.79 -24.39 -28.74
CA HIS A 109 -98.04 -23.16 -28.49
C HIS A 109 -97.36 -23.11 -27.10
N ALA A 110 -97.85 -23.85 -26.10
CA ALA A 110 -97.14 -24.04 -24.84
C ALA A 110 -95.88 -24.90 -25.04
N ALA A 111 -96.02 -26.07 -25.67
CA ALA A 111 -94.92 -26.98 -25.96
C ALA A 111 -93.86 -26.36 -26.90
N GLU A 112 -94.27 -25.50 -27.84
CA GLU A 112 -93.35 -24.73 -28.69
C GLU A 112 -92.51 -23.74 -27.89
N ARG A 113 -93.10 -23.07 -26.89
CA ARG A 113 -92.36 -22.16 -25.99
C ARG A 113 -91.39 -22.92 -25.11
N GLU A 114 -91.81 -24.06 -24.55
CA GLU A 114 -90.96 -24.94 -23.73
C GLU A 114 -89.78 -25.52 -24.54
N ARG A 115 -90.03 -25.98 -25.77
CA ARG A 115 -88.99 -26.37 -26.74
C ARG A 115 -88.01 -25.22 -26.97
N ASP A 116 -88.51 -24.00 -27.16
CA ASP A 116 -87.66 -22.85 -27.46
C ASP A 116 -86.90 -22.34 -26.22
N THR A 117 -87.40 -22.52 -24.99
CA THR A 117 -86.62 -22.25 -23.77
C THR A 117 -85.53 -23.30 -23.58
N LEU A 118 -85.87 -24.60 -23.66
CA LEU A 118 -84.90 -25.70 -23.57
C LEU A 118 -83.80 -25.58 -24.64
N ARG A 119 -84.16 -25.17 -25.87
CA ARG A 119 -83.19 -24.90 -26.93
C ARG A 119 -82.18 -23.81 -26.55
N ARG A 120 -82.64 -22.68 -25.97
CA ARG A 120 -81.75 -21.60 -25.51
C ARG A 120 -80.87 -22.05 -24.35
N GLU A 121 -81.37 -22.90 -23.47
CA GLU A 121 -80.60 -23.49 -22.36
C GLU A 121 -79.51 -24.44 -22.88
N VAL A 122 -79.81 -25.27 -23.88
CA VAL A 122 -78.83 -26.12 -24.56
C VAL A 122 -77.79 -25.29 -25.30
N GLU A 123 -78.20 -24.28 -26.09
CA GLU A 123 -77.27 -23.37 -26.78
C GLU A 123 -76.36 -22.62 -25.77
N ALA A 124 -76.89 -22.22 -24.61
CA ALA A 124 -76.10 -21.62 -23.53
C ALA A 124 -75.17 -22.62 -22.82
N ALA A 125 -75.59 -23.88 -22.64
CA ALA A 125 -74.76 -24.94 -22.06
C ALA A 125 -73.63 -25.35 -23.00
N GLU A 126 -73.90 -25.51 -24.29
CA GLU A 126 -72.88 -25.74 -25.32
C GLU A 126 -71.84 -24.61 -25.34
N ASN A 127 -72.26 -23.35 -25.27
CA ASN A 127 -71.34 -22.22 -25.28
C ASN A 127 -70.47 -22.16 -24.01
N LYS A 128 -71.02 -22.54 -22.85
CA LYS A 128 -70.23 -22.74 -21.61
C LYS A 128 -69.21 -23.87 -21.77
N PHE A 129 -69.62 -25.01 -22.34
CA PHE A 129 -68.73 -26.15 -22.57
C PHE A 129 -67.60 -25.82 -23.54
N LYS A 130 -67.91 -25.15 -24.67
CA LYS A 130 -66.91 -24.67 -25.65
C LYS A 130 -65.91 -23.70 -25.01
N ALA A 131 -66.38 -22.79 -24.13
CA ALA A 131 -65.51 -21.89 -23.38
C ALA A 131 -64.62 -22.62 -22.36
N GLN A 132 -65.15 -23.62 -21.65
CA GLN A 132 -64.35 -24.48 -20.76
C GLN A 132 -63.31 -25.30 -21.54
N GLN A 133 -63.69 -25.90 -22.67
CA GLN A 133 -62.80 -26.65 -23.54
C GLN A 133 -61.65 -25.78 -24.09
N ALA A 134 -61.94 -24.53 -24.48
CA ALA A 134 -60.92 -23.57 -24.88
C ALA A 134 -59.96 -23.22 -23.71
N GLY A 135 -60.50 -23.03 -22.49
CA GLY A 135 -59.70 -22.80 -21.29
C GLY A 135 -58.81 -24.00 -20.91
N PHE A 136 -59.28 -25.24 -21.10
CA PHE A 136 -58.45 -26.44 -20.92
C PHE A 136 -57.35 -26.55 -21.99
N ALA A 137 -57.61 -26.18 -23.24
CA ALA A 137 -56.59 -26.17 -24.29
C ALA A 137 -55.51 -25.10 -24.06
N ASP A 138 -55.89 -23.91 -23.58
CA ASP A 138 -54.96 -22.85 -23.16
C ASP A 138 -54.12 -23.31 -21.94
N MET A 139 -54.75 -23.89 -20.93
CA MET A 139 -54.05 -24.48 -19.78
C MET A 139 -53.07 -25.59 -20.19
N GLN A 140 -53.45 -26.47 -21.12
CA GLN A 140 -52.57 -27.53 -21.63
C GLN A 140 -51.36 -26.94 -22.37
N SER A 141 -51.58 -25.93 -23.22
CA SER A 141 -50.49 -25.18 -23.88
C SER A 141 -49.56 -24.53 -22.85
N GLN A 142 -50.10 -23.91 -21.80
CA GLN A 142 -49.31 -23.31 -20.72
C GLN A 142 -48.48 -24.35 -19.95
N MET A 143 -49.00 -25.57 -19.76
CA MET A 143 -48.25 -26.68 -19.16
C MET A 143 -47.12 -27.17 -20.08
N GLU A 144 -47.38 -27.38 -21.37
CA GLU A 144 -46.37 -27.79 -22.36
C GLU A 144 -45.22 -26.78 -22.45
N ASN A 145 -45.54 -25.47 -22.53
CA ASN A 145 -44.55 -24.39 -22.47
C ASN A 145 -43.77 -24.35 -21.14
N ALA A 146 -44.40 -24.73 -20.01
CA ALA A 146 -43.72 -24.79 -18.72
C ALA A 146 -42.78 -26.00 -18.59
N GLU A 147 -43.14 -27.14 -19.16
CA GLU A 147 -42.30 -28.34 -19.23
C GLU A 147 -41.06 -28.09 -20.10
N ASP A 148 -41.19 -27.45 -21.27
CA ASP A 148 -40.06 -27.03 -22.10
C ASP A 148 -39.09 -26.09 -21.35
N VAL A 149 -39.63 -25.13 -20.57
CA VAL A 149 -38.82 -24.22 -19.74
C VAL A 149 -38.10 -24.99 -18.62
N LEU A 150 -38.73 -25.97 -17.99
CA LEU A 150 -38.09 -26.81 -16.98
C LEU A 150 -36.97 -27.67 -17.58
N VAL A 151 -37.20 -28.31 -18.73
CA VAL A 151 -36.17 -29.07 -19.47
C VAL A 151 -34.98 -28.18 -19.84
N SER A 152 -35.22 -26.93 -20.26
CA SER A 152 -34.18 -25.95 -20.53
C SER A 152 -33.35 -25.61 -19.26
N ARG A 153 -34.01 -25.42 -18.11
CA ARG A 153 -33.31 -25.15 -16.83
C ARG A 153 -32.54 -26.35 -16.30
N ASP A 154 -33.03 -27.57 -16.48
CA ASP A 154 -32.28 -28.77 -16.10
C ASP A 154 -31.02 -28.96 -16.98
N GLN A 155 -31.07 -28.59 -18.26
CA GLN A 155 -29.89 -28.53 -19.12
C GLN A 155 -28.88 -27.47 -18.66
N GLU A 156 -29.32 -26.25 -18.33
CA GLU A 156 -28.46 -25.23 -17.72
C GLU A 156 -27.79 -25.75 -16.44
N ILE A 157 -28.57 -26.32 -15.51
CA ILE A 157 -28.09 -26.89 -14.25
C ILE A 157 -27.07 -28.02 -14.50
N ALA A 158 -27.28 -28.86 -15.51
CA ALA A 158 -26.32 -29.90 -15.89
C ALA A 158 -25.00 -29.29 -16.40
N THR A 159 -25.04 -28.24 -17.24
CA THR A 159 -23.81 -27.56 -17.67
C THR A 159 -23.09 -26.89 -16.50
N LEU A 160 -23.81 -26.24 -15.58
CA LEU A 160 -23.23 -25.58 -14.41
C LEU A 160 -22.57 -26.57 -13.45
N LYS A 161 -23.17 -27.75 -13.23
CA LYS A 161 -22.53 -28.86 -12.47
C LYS A 161 -21.20 -29.26 -13.11
N THR A 162 -21.17 -29.47 -14.44
CA THR A 162 -19.95 -29.79 -15.18
C THR A 162 -18.87 -28.71 -15.04
N TRP A 163 -19.24 -27.42 -15.06
CA TRP A 163 -18.30 -26.32 -14.80
C TRP A 163 -17.75 -26.33 -13.37
N VAL A 164 -18.58 -26.62 -12.36
CA VAL A 164 -18.14 -26.75 -10.96
C VAL A 164 -17.16 -27.92 -10.78
N GLU A 165 -17.43 -29.07 -11.40
CA GLU A 165 -16.53 -30.23 -11.40
C GLU A 165 -15.18 -29.93 -12.07
N GLN A 166 -15.17 -29.09 -13.11
CA GLN A 166 -13.94 -28.61 -13.77
C GLN A 166 -13.15 -27.56 -12.96
N LEU A 167 -13.79 -26.87 -11.99
CA LEU A 167 -13.13 -25.91 -11.10
C LEU A 167 -12.50 -26.58 -9.88
N ALA A 168 -13.12 -27.63 -9.33
CA ALA A 168 -12.59 -28.40 -8.19
C ALA A 168 -11.08 -28.78 -8.27
N PRO A 169 -10.51 -29.27 -9.39
CA PRO A 169 -9.07 -29.53 -9.48
C PRO A 169 -8.21 -28.26 -9.43
N LYS A 170 -8.73 -27.11 -9.89
CA LYS A 170 -8.04 -25.82 -9.81
C LYS A 170 -8.04 -25.26 -8.39
N ASP A 171 -9.13 -25.42 -7.65
CA ASP A 171 -9.17 -25.05 -6.23
C ASP A 171 -8.18 -25.92 -5.41
N ALA A 172 -8.07 -27.21 -5.74
CA ALA A 172 -7.06 -28.09 -5.15
C ALA A 172 -5.61 -27.70 -5.54
N GLU A 173 -5.38 -27.21 -6.76
CA GLU A 173 -4.08 -26.66 -7.18
C GLU A 173 -3.75 -25.36 -6.44
N ILE A 174 -4.70 -24.43 -6.34
CA ILE A 174 -4.57 -23.17 -5.57
C ILE A 174 -4.27 -23.47 -4.10
N ALA A 175 -4.92 -24.45 -3.49
CA ALA A 175 -4.64 -24.88 -2.12
C ALA A 175 -3.19 -25.41 -1.97
N ARG A 176 -2.71 -26.24 -2.91
CA ARG A 176 -1.32 -26.73 -2.92
C ARG A 176 -0.30 -25.60 -3.09
N LEU A 177 -0.60 -24.62 -3.95
CA LEU A 177 0.26 -23.45 -4.17
C LEU A 177 0.30 -22.52 -2.95
N ARG A 178 -0.79 -22.40 -2.18
CA ARG A 178 -0.79 -21.67 -0.89
C ARG A 178 0.10 -22.34 0.14
N VAL A 179 -0.09 -23.63 0.39
CA VAL A 179 0.79 -24.41 1.30
C VAL A 179 2.26 -24.33 0.85
N ARG A 180 2.54 -24.43 -0.45
CA ARG A 180 3.91 -24.29 -0.96
C ARG A 180 4.48 -22.86 -0.83
N THR A 181 3.61 -21.86 -0.73
CA THR A 181 4.03 -20.47 -0.44
C THR A 181 4.37 -20.29 1.03
N GLU A 182 3.53 -20.83 1.91
CA GLU A 182 3.74 -20.88 3.38
C GLU A 182 5.03 -21.64 3.72
N GLU A 183 5.32 -22.78 3.06
CA GLU A 183 6.58 -23.52 3.18
C GLU A 183 7.83 -22.69 2.79
N LEU A 184 7.68 -21.68 1.93
CA LEU A 184 8.79 -20.85 1.44
C LEU A 184 9.02 -19.58 2.28
N GLU A 185 8.02 -19.14 3.06
CA GLU A 185 8.11 -17.98 3.94
C GLU A 185 9.31 -18.02 4.91
N PRO A 186 9.56 -19.09 5.70
CA PRO A 186 10.71 -19.13 6.62
C PRO A 186 12.07 -19.11 5.89
N PHE A 187 12.12 -19.54 4.62
CA PHE A 187 13.34 -19.40 3.80
C PHE A 187 13.54 -17.94 3.37
N GLN A 188 12.47 -17.23 2.99
CA GLN A 188 12.54 -15.79 2.70
C GLN A 188 12.95 -14.98 3.95
N GLU A 189 12.40 -15.29 5.12
CA GLU A 189 12.80 -14.65 6.38
C GLU A 189 14.27 -14.91 6.71
N ARG A 190 14.73 -16.16 6.55
CA ARG A 190 16.14 -16.52 6.75
C ARG A 190 17.07 -15.77 5.81
N THR A 191 16.71 -15.63 4.53
CA THR A 191 17.49 -14.83 3.56
C THR A 191 17.51 -13.37 3.97
N ARG A 192 16.36 -12.74 4.25
CA ARG A 192 16.25 -11.36 4.74
C ARG A 192 17.04 -11.11 6.03
N ARG A 193 17.18 -12.13 6.89
CA ARG A 193 18.01 -12.07 8.10
C ARG A 193 19.50 -12.08 7.75
N LEU A 194 19.95 -13.03 6.93
CA LEU A 194 21.35 -13.16 6.51
C LEU A 194 21.82 -11.93 5.72
N GLU A 195 20.96 -11.34 4.90
CA GLU A 195 21.23 -10.07 4.20
C GLU A 195 21.50 -8.93 5.19
N ARG A 196 20.70 -8.81 6.25
CA ARG A 196 20.91 -7.79 7.31
C ARG A 196 22.17 -8.05 8.14
N GLU A 197 22.46 -9.31 8.46
CA GLU A 197 23.69 -9.68 9.19
C GLU A 197 24.94 -9.35 8.36
N LEU A 198 24.94 -9.71 7.07
CA LEU A 198 26.01 -9.42 6.12
C LEU A 198 26.21 -7.92 5.85
N GLU A 199 25.13 -7.14 5.80
CA GLU A 199 25.23 -5.68 5.62
C GLU A 199 25.73 -4.99 6.91
N GLN A 200 25.38 -5.50 8.10
CA GLN A 200 25.98 -5.03 9.36
C GLN A 200 27.49 -5.31 9.41
N ASP A 201 27.94 -6.49 8.97
CA ASP A 201 29.36 -6.84 8.94
C ASP A 201 30.14 -6.04 7.89
N ARG A 202 29.54 -5.73 6.73
CA ARG A 202 30.08 -4.75 5.77
C ARG A 202 30.23 -3.36 6.38
N ALA A 203 29.22 -2.88 7.10
CA ALA A 203 29.28 -1.57 7.77
C ALA A 203 30.37 -1.53 8.85
N ARG A 204 30.51 -2.60 9.66
CA ARG A 204 31.60 -2.77 10.64
C ARG A 204 32.98 -2.76 9.97
N ALA A 205 33.15 -3.51 8.88
CA ALA A 205 34.40 -3.55 8.14
C ALA A 205 34.75 -2.18 7.52
N SER A 206 33.78 -1.50 6.91
CA SER A 206 33.94 -0.16 6.34
C SER A 206 34.35 0.87 7.39
N ALA A 207 33.68 0.89 8.55
CA ALA A 207 34.05 1.77 9.67
C ALA A 207 35.46 1.46 10.22
N THR A 208 35.85 0.18 10.26
CA THR A 208 37.20 -0.24 10.68
C THR A 208 38.28 0.23 9.69
N ILE A 209 38.01 0.13 8.39
CA ILE A 209 38.90 0.64 7.33
C ILE A 209 39.03 2.16 7.44
N GLN A 210 37.92 2.90 7.51
CA GLN A 210 37.93 4.36 7.66
C GLN A 210 38.71 4.83 8.90
N ALA A 211 38.60 4.11 10.04
CA ALA A 211 39.40 4.41 11.22
C ALA A 211 40.90 4.19 10.99
N LYS A 212 41.28 3.14 10.23
CA LYS A 212 42.69 2.88 9.88
C LYS A 212 43.24 3.84 8.83
N ASP A 213 42.44 4.29 7.88
CA ASP A 213 42.82 5.35 6.93
C ASP A 213 43.04 6.69 7.65
N GLN A 214 42.24 7.01 8.66
CA GLN A 214 42.46 8.17 9.53
C GLN A 214 43.76 8.05 10.36
N ASP A 215 44.02 6.87 10.95
CA ASP A 215 45.27 6.62 11.69
C ASP A 215 46.50 6.71 10.75
N LEU A 216 46.43 6.12 9.56
CA LEU A 216 47.48 6.24 8.54
C LEU A 216 47.70 7.69 8.12
N SER A 217 46.64 8.46 7.92
CA SER A 217 46.73 9.89 7.60
C SER A 217 47.40 10.71 8.70
N ARG A 218 47.11 10.42 9.98
CA ARG A 218 47.79 11.02 11.15
C ARG A 218 49.28 10.66 11.16
N HIS A 219 49.62 9.40 10.94
CA HIS A 219 51.02 8.95 10.90
C HIS A 219 51.79 9.57 9.73
N GLN A 220 51.18 9.69 8.54
CA GLN A 220 51.78 10.37 7.39
C GLN A 220 52.02 11.85 7.64
N ALA A 221 51.06 12.56 8.25
CA ALA A 221 51.22 13.96 8.64
C ALA A 221 52.40 14.12 9.63
N HIS A 222 52.47 13.28 10.67
CA HIS A 222 53.54 13.33 11.65
C HIS A 222 54.92 12.95 11.08
N ILE A 223 54.99 12.02 10.13
CA ILE A 223 56.23 11.74 9.39
C ILE A 223 56.67 12.99 8.60
N GLY A 224 55.74 13.69 7.93
CA GLY A 224 56.04 14.94 7.24
C GLY A 224 56.53 16.07 8.17
N GLU A 225 55.96 16.18 9.37
CA GLU A 225 56.46 17.09 10.43
C GLU A 225 57.92 16.75 10.79
N MET A 226 58.19 15.50 11.13
CA MET A 226 59.53 15.00 11.48
C MET A 226 60.54 15.16 10.34
N GLU A 227 60.15 14.93 9.09
CA GLU A 227 60.98 15.16 7.91
C GLU A 227 61.30 16.65 7.72
N SER A 228 60.35 17.54 7.98
CA SER A 228 60.56 18.98 7.92
C SER A 228 61.50 19.49 9.03
N GLU A 229 61.40 18.94 10.24
CA GLU A 229 62.31 19.25 11.34
C GLU A 229 63.72 18.71 11.06
N LEU A 230 63.84 17.48 10.57
CA LEU A 230 65.13 16.92 10.14
C LEU A 230 65.76 17.72 8.98
N ALA A 231 64.96 18.24 8.04
CA ALA A 231 65.45 19.12 6.99
C ALA A 231 65.96 20.45 7.55
N ARG A 232 65.22 21.06 8.49
CA ARG A 232 65.62 22.30 9.18
C ARG A 232 66.91 22.11 10.00
N LEU A 233 67.02 21.04 10.77
CA LEU A 233 68.21 20.72 11.57
C LEU A 233 69.43 20.43 10.69
N ARG A 234 69.25 19.75 9.54
CA ARG A 234 70.32 19.56 8.54
C ARG A 234 70.79 20.89 7.96
N ALA A 235 69.87 21.78 7.58
CA ALA A 235 70.21 23.11 7.07
C ALA A 235 70.97 23.95 8.11
N GLN A 236 70.49 23.99 9.36
CA GLN A 236 71.18 24.70 10.44
C GLN A 236 72.58 24.13 10.71
N ASN A 237 72.71 22.81 10.83
CA ASN A 237 74.02 22.17 11.02
C ASN A 237 74.97 22.45 9.85
N GLN A 238 74.46 22.61 8.62
CA GLN A 238 75.27 22.96 7.46
C GLN A 238 75.68 24.45 7.46
N GLU A 239 74.80 25.38 7.86
CA GLU A 239 75.18 26.78 8.10
C GLU A 239 76.25 26.88 9.18
N ASP A 240 76.06 26.25 10.33
CA ASP A 240 77.01 26.31 11.43
C ASP A 240 78.35 25.64 11.06
N LEU A 241 78.33 24.53 10.30
CA LEU A 241 79.55 23.95 9.73
C LEU A 241 80.28 24.91 8.78
N THR A 242 79.57 25.68 7.94
CA THR A 242 80.20 26.71 7.11
C THR A 242 80.80 27.84 7.96
N ARG A 243 80.09 28.36 8.96
CA ARG A 243 80.58 29.38 9.91
C ARG A 243 81.84 28.91 10.64
N PHE A 244 81.86 27.67 11.13
CA PHE A 244 83.05 27.09 11.77
C PHE A 244 84.21 26.92 10.78
N THR A 245 83.94 26.50 9.55
CA THR A 245 84.96 26.35 8.50
C THR A 245 85.60 27.70 8.14
N GLU A 246 84.78 28.73 7.93
CA GLU A 246 85.25 30.11 7.71
C GLU A 246 86.07 30.64 8.90
N THR A 247 85.61 30.39 10.13
CA THR A 247 86.30 30.79 11.36
C THR A 247 87.67 30.11 11.46
N VAL A 248 87.76 28.81 11.18
CA VAL A 248 89.04 28.06 11.17
C VAL A 248 89.97 28.61 10.08
N GLN A 249 89.48 28.83 8.86
CA GLN A 249 90.28 29.42 7.78
C GLN A 249 90.82 30.82 8.14
N GLN A 250 90.04 31.66 8.83
CA GLN A 250 90.50 32.94 9.35
C GLN A 250 91.60 32.76 10.41
N ARG A 251 91.42 31.82 11.36
CA ARG A 251 92.44 31.53 12.39
C ARG A 251 93.73 30.99 11.78
N ASP A 252 93.65 30.15 10.74
CA ASP A 252 94.82 29.62 10.04
C ASP A 252 95.56 30.73 9.27
N GLN A 253 94.85 31.67 8.63
CA GLN A 253 95.46 32.86 8.03
C GLN A 253 96.17 33.74 9.08
N ASP A 254 95.56 33.95 10.24
CA ASP A 254 96.19 34.71 11.33
C ASP A 254 97.39 33.98 11.95
N ILE A 255 97.32 32.64 12.07
CA ILE A 255 98.47 31.82 12.49
C ILE A 255 99.60 31.90 11.46
N GLN A 256 99.30 31.94 10.16
CA GLN A 256 100.31 32.15 9.11
C GLN A 256 100.94 33.54 9.20
N ARG A 257 100.14 34.60 9.37
CA ARG A 257 100.63 35.99 9.59
C ARG A 257 101.51 36.09 10.84
N LEU A 258 101.11 35.45 11.94
CA LEU A 258 101.89 35.41 13.18
C LEU A 258 103.18 34.60 13.02
N ARG A 259 103.18 33.53 12.22
CA ARG A 259 104.42 32.79 11.90
C ARG A 259 105.40 33.64 11.09
N THR A 260 104.94 34.38 10.08
CA THR A 260 105.84 35.26 9.31
C THR A 260 106.40 36.39 10.17
N THR A 261 105.60 37.02 11.05
CA THR A 261 106.13 38.04 11.96
C THR A 261 107.07 37.47 13.03
N VAL A 262 106.87 36.22 13.46
CA VAL A 262 107.85 35.52 14.32
C VAL A 262 109.15 35.26 13.55
N GLU A 263 109.09 34.76 12.31
CA GLU A 263 110.27 34.52 11.47
C GLU A 263 111.06 35.82 11.19
N GLU A 264 110.37 36.93 10.89
CA GLU A 264 110.96 38.27 10.81
C GLU A 264 111.65 38.67 12.13
N LEU A 265 111.00 38.46 13.28
CA LEU A 265 111.58 38.73 14.60
C LEU A 265 112.75 37.80 14.95
N GLU A 266 112.78 36.56 14.45
CA GLU A 266 113.94 35.66 14.61
C GLU A 266 115.13 36.13 13.77
N VAL A 267 114.89 36.67 12.56
CA VAL A 267 115.93 37.33 11.75
C VAL A 267 116.46 38.56 12.48
N PHE A 268 115.59 39.45 12.98
CA PHE A 268 116.02 40.61 13.77
C PHE A 268 116.78 40.21 15.04
N ARG A 269 116.35 39.15 15.74
CA ARG A 269 117.09 38.59 16.90
C ARG A 269 118.49 38.15 16.49
N GLY A 270 118.62 37.41 15.38
CA GLY A 270 119.91 36.98 14.82
C GLY A 270 120.79 38.15 14.34
N GLU A 271 120.22 39.28 13.93
CA GLU A 271 120.97 40.52 13.66
C GLU A 271 121.45 41.21 14.94
N VAL A 272 120.63 41.23 16.00
CA VAL A 272 121.02 41.75 17.32
C VAL A 272 122.13 40.88 17.92
N GLU A 273 122.00 39.56 17.90
CA GLU A 273 123.04 38.61 18.35
C GLU A 273 124.37 38.83 17.61
N LYS A 274 124.34 38.99 16.28
CA LYS A 274 125.53 39.35 15.49
C LYS A 274 126.14 40.68 15.91
N LYS A 275 125.32 41.70 16.19
CA LYS A 275 125.79 43.01 16.65
C LYS A 275 126.33 42.96 18.09
N GLU A 276 125.77 42.14 18.97
CA GLU A 276 126.36 41.90 20.29
C GLU A 276 127.73 41.22 20.19
N ILE A 277 127.89 40.22 19.31
CA ILE A 277 129.19 39.58 19.06
C ILE A 277 130.19 40.60 18.49
N GLN A 278 129.78 41.40 17.51
CA GLN A 278 130.62 42.49 16.97
C GLN A 278 130.98 43.55 18.03
N LEU A 279 130.07 43.84 18.96
CA LEU A 279 130.33 44.75 20.08
C LEU A 279 131.37 44.15 21.03
N ARG A 280 131.20 42.87 21.42
CA ARG A 280 132.16 42.15 22.28
C ARG A 280 133.53 42.01 21.61
N GLU A 281 133.59 41.68 20.32
CA GLU A 281 134.86 41.69 19.57
C GLU A 281 135.50 43.09 19.55
N ALA A 282 134.71 44.16 19.41
CA ALA A 282 135.23 45.53 19.44
C ALA A 282 135.67 45.97 20.85
N GLU A 283 135.02 45.45 21.90
CA GLU A 283 135.39 45.65 23.31
C GLU A 283 136.65 44.85 23.67
N GLU A 284 136.74 43.57 23.30
CA GLU A 284 137.96 42.75 23.45
C GLU A 284 139.14 43.35 22.70
N ARG A 285 138.95 43.78 21.44
CA ARG A 285 139.97 44.52 20.69
C ARG A 285 140.38 45.79 21.42
N ARG A 286 139.43 46.58 21.96
CA ARG A 286 139.74 47.77 22.78
C ARG A 286 140.46 47.44 24.09
N VAL A 287 140.17 46.31 24.73
CA VAL A 287 140.87 45.85 25.93
C VAL A 287 142.31 45.45 25.59
N MET A 288 142.55 44.79 24.45
CA MET A 288 143.90 44.54 23.93
C MET A 288 144.63 45.87 23.60
N ASP A 289 143.96 46.77 22.87
CA ASP A 289 144.43 48.13 22.53
C ASP A 289 144.77 48.97 23.79
N VAL A 290 144.13 48.68 24.93
CA VAL A 290 144.44 49.29 26.23
C VAL A 290 145.58 48.54 26.93
N SER A 291 145.60 47.21 26.91
CA SER A 291 146.66 46.38 27.50
C SER A 291 148.02 46.67 26.87
N GLU A 292 148.11 46.78 25.54
CA GLU A 292 149.33 47.15 24.83
C GLU A 292 149.81 48.54 25.25
N ARG A 293 148.90 49.51 25.36
CA ARG A 293 149.21 50.87 25.85
C ARG A 293 149.59 50.89 27.33
N GLU A 294 149.04 50.00 28.16
CA GLU A 294 149.46 49.83 29.56
C GLU A 294 150.87 49.21 29.67
N GLU A 295 151.24 48.29 28.77
CA GLU A 295 152.64 47.81 28.67
C GLU A 295 153.59 48.92 28.18
N GLU A 296 153.22 49.72 27.19
CA GLU A 296 154.00 50.89 26.77
C GLU A 296 154.17 51.90 27.91
N ILE A 297 153.08 52.22 28.62
CA ILE A 297 153.11 53.08 29.82
C ILE A 297 153.98 52.45 30.92
N GLY A 298 153.96 51.13 31.08
CA GLY A 298 154.83 50.38 31.99
C GLY A 298 156.31 50.52 31.64
N ALA A 299 156.67 50.34 30.37
CA ALA A 299 158.04 50.50 29.86
C ALA A 299 158.54 51.95 30.02
N LEU A 300 157.69 52.94 29.73
CA LEU A 300 157.99 54.36 29.93
C LEU A 300 158.15 54.69 31.42
N ARG A 301 157.29 54.16 32.31
CA ARG A 301 157.44 54.31 33.76
C ARG A 301 158.74 53.70 34.28
N LYS A 302 159.20 52.57 33.73
CA LYS A 302 160.46 51.92 34.10
C LYS A 302 161.68 52.81 33.78
N ARG A 303 161.77 53.35 32.56
CA ARG A 303 162.77 54.37 32.19
C ARG A 303 162.70 55.62 33.07
N LEU A 304 161.49 56.05 33.45
CA LEU A 304 161.29 57.21 34.32
C LEU A 304 161.76 56.96 35.77
N VAL A 305 161.79 55.71 36.23
CA VAL A 305 162.40 55.32 37.52
C VAL A 305 163.92 55.32 37.43
N GLU A 306 164.50 54.75 36.37
CA GLU A 306 165.96 54.71 36.16
C GLU A 306 166.57 56.12 36.13
N TYR A 307 165.94 57.07 35.41
CA TYR A 307 166.37 58.47 35.41
C TYR A 307 166.20 59.17 36.77
N ARG A 308 165.21 58.75 37.57
CA ARG A 308 164.87 59.36 38.87
C ARG A 308 165.80 58.90 40.00
N VAL A 309 166.45 57.74 39.88
CA VAL A 309 167.47 57.27 40.85
C VAL A 309 168.76 58.08 40.76
N ALA A 310 169.11 58.63 39.59
CA ALA A 310 170.30 59.46 39.41
C ALA A 310 170.20 60.88 40.01
N GLN A 311 169.01 61.33 40.44
CA GLN A 311 168.78 62.66 41.02
C GLN A 311 167.92 62.61 42.31
N ARG A 312 168.50 62.14 43.42
CA ARG A 312 168.31 62.72 44.78
C ARG A 312 169.18 62.05 45.85
N HIS A 313 170.34 62.66 46.10
CA HIS A 313 170.83 62.77 47.47
C HIS A 313 169.96 63.81 48.22
N GLN A 314 169.93 63.72 49.57
CA GLN A 314 169.32 64.65 50.54
C GLN A 314 167.77 64.75 50.60
N ALA A 315 167.27 64.89 51.85
CA ALA A 315 165.88 65.04 52.33
C ALA A 315 164.89 63.91 51.96
N GLN A 316 164.36 63.07 52.86
CA GLN A 316 163.62 63.23 54.14
C GLN A 316 162.08 63.09 54.02
N ALA A 317 161.56 61.99 54.60
CA ALA A 317 160.42 61.87 55.53
C ALA A 317 159.03 62.50 55.28
N LYS A 318 157.99 61.69 55.59
CA LYS A 318 156.54 62.01 55.80
C LYS A 318 155.75 62.45 54.53
N SER A 319 154.43 62.26 54.40
CA SER A 319 153.37 61.58 55.20
C SER A 319 152.21 61.17 54.23
N THR A 320 151.45 60.07 54.40
CA THR A 320 150.22 59.90 55.25
C THR A 320 149.10 60.91 54.91
N THR A 321 147.81 60.58 54.63
CA THR A 321 147.03 59.31 54.53
C THR A 321 146.07 59.38 53.30
N GLN A 322 144.82 58.88 53.13
CA GLN A 322 143.77 58.13 53.87
C GLN A 322 142.93 57.32 52.80
N ALA A 323 142.37 56.13 53.06
CA ALA A 323 140.99 55.79 53.54
C ALA A 323 139.80 56.29 52.66
N GLU A 324 138.69 55.57 52.46
CA GLU A 324 138.28 54.18 52.80
C GLU A 324 137.08 53.72 51.90
N PRO A 325 136.64 52.43 51.91
CA PRO A 325 135.65 51.85 50.98
C PRO A 325 134.26 51.59 51.64
N ALA A 326 133.58 50.50 51.20
CA ALA A 326 132.46 49.75 51.83
C ALA A 326 131.03 49.95 51.24
N ALA A 327 130.07 49.01 51.32
CA ALA A 327 130.09 47.52 51.41
C ALA A 327 128.65 46.91 51.40
N HIS A 328 128.55 45.57 51.19
CA HIS A 328 127.44 44.67 51.64
C HIS A 328 126.04 44.84 50.96
N ASN A 329 125.02 43.95 51.05
CA ASN A 329 124.71 42.68 51.78
C ASN A 329 123.66 41.83 50.96
N SER A 330 123.08 40.65 51.28
CA SER A 330 123.12 39.74 52.46
C SER A 330 122.86 38.22 52.20
N SER A 331 121.74 37.61 52.64
CA SER A 331 121.64 36.19 53.11
C SER A 331 120.21 35.59 53.08
N GLY A 332 119.90 34.29 53.34
CA GLY A 332 120.68 33.10 53.78
C GLY A 332 120.14 31.79 53.11
N SER A 333 120.41 30.52 53.51
CA SER A 333 120.93 29.86 54.74
C SER A 333 119.90 29.75 55.90
N ARG A 334 119.52 28.58 56.48
CA ARG A 334 119.74 27.13 56.16
C ARG A 334 118.87 26.18 57.03
N SER A 335 118.53 24.95 56.56
CA SER A 335 118.00 23.77 57.34
C SER A 335 116.68 23.95 58.12
N GLY A 336 115.99 22.94 58.70
CA GLY A 336 116.11 21.47 58.64
C GLY A 336 115.92 20.77 60.02
N GLY A 337 114.85 19.97 60.22
CA GLY A 337 114.60 19.25 61.50
C GLY A 337 113.38 18.30 61.48
N LYS A 338 113.39 17.24 62.31
CA LYS A 338 112.37 16.15 62.33
C LYS A 338 111.45 16.21 63.55
N SER A 339 110.20 15.74 63.42
CA SER A 339 109.43 15.14 64.52
C SER A 339 108.39 14.13 64.01
N ARG A 340 108.27 13.01 64.74
CA ARG A 340 107.23 11.94 64.75
C ARG A 340 106.41 11.67 63.47
N SER A 341 106.55 10.45 62.97
CA SER A 341 105.62 9.82 62.02
C SER A 341 104.26 9.53 62.67
N ALA A 342 103.33 10.48 62.57
CA ALA A 342 101.90 10.17 62.66
C ALA A 342 101.44 9.50 61.35
N GLN A 343 100.60 8.48 61.46
CA GLN A 343 100.08 7.72 60.34
C GLN A 343 99.05 8.57 59.58
N LYS A 344 99.49 9.26 58.51
CA LYS A 344 98.62 10.11 57.70
C LYS A 344 97.86 9.31 56.64
N ASP A 345 96.58 9.65 56.46
CA ASP A 345 95.76 9.21 55.34
C ASP A 345 95.78 10.22 54.18
N ASP A 346 95.57 9.73 52.96
CA ASP A 346 95.40 10.59 51.79
C ASP A 346 93.93 11.05 51.73
N LEU A 347 93.65 12.23 52.27
CA LEU A 347 92.29 12.74 52.40
C LEU A 347 91.61 13.05 51.04
N LYS A 348 92.34 13.08 49.91
CA LYS A 348 91.74 13.31 48.58
C LYS A 348 90.97 12.09 48.04
N GLN A 349 91.08 10.95 48.71
CA GLN A 349 90.25 9.77 48.41
C GLN A 349 88.77 9.98 48.81
N ILE A 350 88.48 10.98 49.65
CA ILE A 350 87.11 11.38 49.99
C ILE A 350 86.59 12.32 48.88
N HIS A 351 85.39 12.02 48.35
CA HIS A 351 84.76 12.84 47.32
C HIS A 351 84.63 14.32 47.76
N GLY A 352 84.93 15.26 46.86
CA GLY A 352 84.93 16.70 47.15
C GLY A 352 86.22 17.25 47.80
N ILE A 353 87.09 16.43 48.40
CA ILE A 353 88.35 16.90 49.02
C ILE A 353 89.47 17.05 47.97
N GLY A 354 89.58 18.24 47.38
CA GLY A 354 90.70 18.56 46.48
C GLY A 354 92.05 18.77 47.20
N PRO A 355 93.19 18.76 46.48
CA PRO A 355 94.54 18.95 47.07
C PRO A 355 94.76 20.29 47.79
N VAL A 356 93.91 21.29 47.53
CA VAL A 356 93.88 22.55 48.29
C VAL A 356 93.21 22.35 49.65
N MET A 357 92.06 21.69 49.70
CA MET A 357 91.32 21.42 50.94
C MET A 357 92.06 20.42 51.84
N GLU A 358 92.69 19.38 51.27
CA GLU A 358 93.63 18.52 52.01
C GLU A 358 94.68 19.38 52.75
N ARG A 359 95.27 20.36 52.06
CA ARG A 359 96.32 21.22 52.62
C ARG A 359 95.80 22.17 53.72
N VAL A 360 94.53 22.55 53.70
CA VAL A 360 93.91 23.32 54.81
C VAL A 360 93.64 22.38 56.00
N LEU A 361 92.96 21.25 55.78
CA LEU A 361 92.68 20.22 56.79
C LEU A 361 93.93 19.80 57.56
N ASN A 362 95.03 19.54 56.83
CA ASN A 362 96.31 19.16 57.43
C ASN A 362 96.96 20.27 58.29
N ARG A 363 96.68 21.55 58.03
CA ARG A 363 97.12 22.65 58.90
C ARG A 363 96.25 22.80 60.14
N MET A 364 94.99 22.35 60.09
CA MET A 364 94.05 22.32 61.22
C MET A 364 94.22 21.06 62.11
N GLY A 365 95.20 20.19 61.82
CA GLY A 365 95.47 18.98 62.60
C GLY A 365 94.69 17.73 62.16
N MET A 366 93.99 17.81 61.02
CA MET A 366 93.24 16.68 60.45
C MET A 366 94.15 15.88 59.51
N PHE A 367 94.48 14.66 59.91
CA PHE A 367 95.46 13.80 59.22
C PHE A 367 94.93 12.40 58.87
N THR A 368 93.82 11.95 59.46
CA THR A 368 93.26 10.61 59.20
C THR A 368 91.79 10.65 58.78
N PHE A 369 91.36 9.61 58.06
CA PHE A 369 89.96 9.38 57.70
C PHE A 369 89.08 9.30 58.95
N ARG A 370 89.56 8.62 59.99
CA ARG A 370 88.84 8.46 61.27
C ARG A 370 88.40 9.79 61.89
N GLN A 371 89.28 10.80 61.89
CA GLN A 371 88.96 12.11 62.46
C GLN A 371 87.79 12.81 61.72
N ILE A 372 87.61 12.55 60.41
CA ILE A 372 86.50 13.09 59.61
C ILE A 372 85.24 12.21 59.75
N ALA A 373 85.42 10.89 59.88
CA ALA A 373 84.34 9.92 60.12
C ALA A 373 83.63 10.11 61.48
N GLU A 374 84.31 10.71 62.46
CA GLU A 374 83.78 11.00 63.81
C GLU A 374 83.14 12.40 63.94
N TRP A 375 83.10 13.22 62.87
CA TRP A 375 82.46 14.55 62.86
C TRP A 375 80.94 14.49 63.09
N LYS A 376 80.41 15.48 63.80
CA LYS A 376 78.98 15.77 63.94
C LYS A 376 78.61 17.03 63.16
N ASP A 377 77.31 17.34 63.07
CA ASP A 377 76.80 18.55 62.38
C ASP A 377 77.49 19.85 62.80
N GLN A 378 77.77 20.00 64.10
CA GLN A 378 78.46 21.16 64.66
C GLN A 378 79.93 21.26 64.22
N ASP A 379 80.61 20.10 64.09
CA ASP A 379 81.99 20.04 63.60
C ASP A 379 82.04 20.36 62.10
N VAL A 380 81.06 19.89 61.32
CA VAL A 380 80.90 20.21 59.89
C VAL A 380 80.72 21.72 59.68
N GLU A 381 79.89 22.38 60.48
CA GLU A 381 79.64 23.82 60.39
C GLU A 381 80.87 24.65 60.80
N HIS A 382 81.58 24.24 61.87
CA HIS A 382 82.84 24.87 62.27
C HIS A 382 83.94 24.70 61.22
N MET A 383 84.11 23.48 60.68
CA MET A 383 85.12 23.19 59.65
C MET A 383 84.80 23.86 58.32
N ALA A 384 83.53 23.99 57.95
CA ALA A 384 83.11 24.74 56.76
C ALA A 384 83.53 26.22 56.85
N SER A 385 83.36 26.84 58.02
CA SER A 385 83.79 28.23 58.28
C SER A 385 85.31 28.39 58.10
N GLU A 386 86.12 27.54 58.72
CA GLU A 386 87.60 27.56 58.59
C GLU A 386 88.08 27.21 57.16
N LEU A 387 87.33 26.39 56.42
CA LEU A 387 87.57 26.07 55.01
C LEU A 387 87.03 27.16 54.05
N ASN A 388 86.46 28.25 54.57
CA ASN A 388 85.81 29.33 53.81
C ASN A 388 84.89 28.79 52.70
N THR A 389 84.06 27.81 53.07
CA THR A 389 83.21 27.00 52.18
C THR A 389 81.83 26.82 52.83
N PHE A 390 80.76 26.67 52.05
CA PHE A 390 79.42 26.45 52.61
C PHE A 390 79.30 25.05 53.25
N PRO A 391 78.71 24.90 54.46
CA PRO A 391 78.53 23.61 55.12
C PRO A 391 77.79 22.59 54.26
N ASP A 392 76.81 23.07 53.49
CA ASP A 392 76.01 22.27 52.55
C ASP A 392 76.86 21.51 51.53
N ARG A 393 78.07 22.00 51.20
CA ARG A 393 78.99 21.28 50.32
C ARG A 393 79.59 20.04 50.99
N ILE A 394 80.01 20.16 52.25
CA ILE A 394 80.57 19.03 53.02
C ILE A 394 79.49 17.96 53.24
N ARG A 395 78.23 18.40 53.41
CA ARG A 395 77.03 17.57 53.49
C ARG A 395 76.71 16.89 52.13
N HIS A 396 76.62 17.66 51.05
CA HIS A 396 76.32 17.19 49.69
C HIS A 396 77.39 16.23 49.13
N ASP A 397 78.67 16.59 49.27
CA ASP A 397 79.80 15.77 48.83
C ASP A 397 80.06 14.58 49.80
N ASN A 398 79.22 14.44 50.85
CA ASN A 398 79.15 13.30 51.79
C ASN A 398 80.47 12.93 52.48
N TRP A 399 81.25 13.93 52.93
CA TRP A 399 82.63 13.71 53.41
C TRP A 399 82.75 12.72 54.58
N ILE A 400 81.77 12.69 55.49
CA ILE A 400 81.76 11.77 56.65
C ILE A 400 81.57 10.32 56.18
N ALA A 401 80.64 10.07 55.24
CA ALA A 401 80.39 8.72 54.72
C ALA A 401 81.58 8.23 53.89
N GLY A 402 82.13 9.08 53.02
CA GLY A 402 83.36 8.79 52.28
C GLY A 402 84.56 8.55 53.21
N ALA A 403 84.66 9.26 54.33
CA ALA A 403 85.69 9.01 55.33
C ALA A 403 85.54 7.64 56.00
N LYS A 404 84.32 7.21 56.32
CA LYS A 404 84.03 5.86 56.84
C LYS A 404 84.38 4.76 55.84
N GLU A 405 84.00 4.93 54.58
CA GLU A 405 84.34 4.00 53.49
C GLU A 405 85.85 3.89 53.28
N GLN A 406 86.57 5.01 53.20
CA GLN A 406 88.02 5.02 53.02
C GLN A 406 88.79 4.53 54.27
N HIS A 407 88.22 4.69 55.48
CA HIS A 407 88.75 4.05 56.68
C HIS A 407 88.63 2.52 56.60
N PHE A 408 87.44 2.01 56.29
CA PHE A 408 87.18 0.58 56.15
C PHE A 408 88.06 -0.06 55.06
N LEU A 409 88.14 0.56 53.87
CA LEU A 409 88.98 0.07 52.77
C LEU A 409 90.49 0.04 53.11
N LYS A 410 90.96 0.89 54.03
CA LYS A 410 92.38 0.96 54.40
C LYS A 410 92.73 0.13 55.64
N TYR A 411 91.80 -0.05 56.57
CA TYR A 411 92.07 -0.64 57.90
C TYR A 411 91.23 -1.87 58.24
N GLY A 412 90.16 -2.16 57.51
CA GLY A 412 89.24 -3.28 57.79
C GLY A 412 88.33 -3.06 59.01
N GLU A 413 88.35 -1.88 59.61
CA GLU A 413 87.53 -1.49 60.76
C GLU A 413 86.38 -0.58 60.32
N GLU A 414 85.15 -0.98 60.65
CA GLU A 414 83.95 -0.13 60.53
C GLU A 414 83.88 0.90 61.68
N LEU A 415 83.36 2.09 61.39
CA LEU A 415 83.23 3.26 62.29
C LEU A 415 81.82 3.83 62.25
#